data_AF-E1L067-F1
#
_entry.id   AF-E1L067-F1
#
_cell.length_a   1.000
_cell.length_b   1.000
_cell.length_c   1.000
_cell.angle_alpha   90.00
_cell.angle_beta   90.00
_cell.angle_gamma   90.00
#
_symmetry.space_group_name_H-M   'P 1'
#
loop_
_entity.id
_entity.type
_entity.pdbx_description
1 polymer ?
#
loop_
_entity_poly.entity_id
_entity_poly.type
_entity_poly.pdbx_seq_one_letter_code
_entity_poly.pdbx_strand_id
1 'polypeptide(L)'
;MRIFYAIKNMEICINSVGAGIEYFRINGADAIDDLKICIPNYGVDKTFRYPTDGLFVNEEYDVVSKSEDMCVLRLVREGIESFVVYQFTQDFVNVNVNVVNDSDCTIKMNPAVVIGWKNNLESTNIVSEISGYKLESTSDFVEGKSSYYVSNFNEKSNHTKFGLKSGEKCSISAKIRIVS
;
A
#
# COMPACT_ATOMS: atom_id res chain seq x y z
N MET A 1 -1.62 6.97 15.80
CA MET A 1 -0.20 7.30 16.09
C MET A 1 0.56 7.70 14.81
N ARG A 2 1.56 8.60 14.87
CA ARG A 2 2.43 8.95 13.73
C ARG A 2 3.83 8.37 13.89
N ILE A 3 4.39 7.84 12.81
CA ILE A 3 5.70 7.18 12.79
C ILE A 3 6.55 7.90 11.75
N PHE A 4 7.65 8.49 12.21
CA PHE A 4 8.50 9.34 11.39
C PHE A 4 9.80 8.62 11.02
N TYR A 5 10.18 8.75 9.75
CA TYR A 5 11.47 8.34 9.22
C TYR A 5 12.14 9.51 8.50
N ALA A 6 13.44 9.67 8.73
CA ALA A 6 14.30 10.59 8.01
C ALA A 6 15.50 9.81 7.49
N ILE A 7 15.59 9.66 6.16
CA ILE A 7 16.59 8.81 5.51
C ILE A 7 17.22 9.62 4.38
N LYS A 8 18.46 10.07 4.60
CA LYS A 8 19.21 10.93 3.68
C LYS A 8 18.40 12.18 3.30
N ASN A 9 17.87 12.25 2.09
CA ASN A 9 17.09 13.37 1.58
C ASN A 9 15.58 13.13 1.64
N MET A 10 15.13 12.03 2.24
CA MET A 10 13.73 11.66 2.38
C MET A 10 13.20 11.88 3.79
N GLU A 11 11.99 12.42 3.89
CA GLU A 11 11.21 12.45 5.13
C GLU A 11 9.86 11.77 4.90
N ILE A 12 9.49 10.82 5.77
CA ILE A 12 8.29 10.01 5.62
C ILE A 12 7.51 10.02 6.93
N CYS A 13 6.21 10.29 6.86
CA CYS A 13 5.28 10.14 7.98
C CYS A 13 4.25 9.06 7.67
N ILE A 14 4.34 7.95 8.39
CA ILE A 14 3.32 6.90 8.37
C ILE A 14 2.31 7.18 9.48
N ASN A 15 1.03 7.18 9.15
CA ASN A 15 -0.04 7.19 10.14
C ASN A 15 -0.49 5.74 10.42
N SER A 16 -0.52 5.35 11.69
CA SER A 16 -1.00 4.04 12.08
C SER A 16 -2.49 3.86 11.77
N VAL A 17 -3.26 4.94 11.65
CA VAL A 17 -4.62 4.90 11.10
C VAL A 17 -4.55 4.67 9.59
N GLY A 18 -5.12 3.56 9.13
CA GLY A 18 -5.06 3.13 7.73
C GLY A 18 -3.69 2.63 7.27
N ALA A 19 -2.68 2.68 8.15
CA ALA A 19 -1.28 2.37 7.85
C ALA A 19 -0.77 3.09 6.59
N GLY A 20 -1.26 4.30 6.29
CA GLY A 20 -0.92 5.08 5.10
C GLY A 20 0.23 6.05 5.31
N ILE A 21 0.73 6.64 4.23
CA ILE A 21 1.69 7.76 4.32
C ILE A 21 0.91 9.08 4.28
N GLU A 22 1.02 9.89 5.33
CA GLU A 22 0.42 11.23 5.41
C GLU A 22 1.23 12.27 4.63
N TYR A 23 2.56 12.14 4.63
CA TYR A 23 3.41 12.94 3.75
C TYR A 23 4.71 12.20 3.45
N PHE A 24 5.23 12.42 2.25
CA PHE A 24 6.54 11.98 1.80
C PHE A 24 7.23 13.16 1.15
N ARG A 25 8.40 13.55 1.66
CA ARG A 25 9.21 14.65 1.13
C ARG A 25 10.53 14.15 0.59
N ILE A 26 10.99 14.80 -0.48
CA ILE A 26 12.31 14.59 -1.07
C ILE A 26 12.97 15.96 -1.16
N ASN A 27 14.18 16.11 -0.60
CA ASN A 27 14.91 17.39 -0.53
C ASN A 27 14.06 18.53 0.09
N GLY A 28 13.22 18.20 1.07
CA GLY A 28 12.34 19.16 1.76
C GLY A 28 11.07 19.56 0.99
N ALA A 29 10.83 19.04 -0.21
CA ALA A 29 9.61 19.27 -0.98
C ALA A 29 8.66 18.07 -0.90
N ASP A 30 7.34 18.31 -0.76
CA ASP A 30 6.33 17.25 -0.75
C ASP A 30 6.26 16.55 -2.12
N ALA A 31 6.41 15.23 -2.12
CA ALA A 31 6.31 14.37 -3.29
C ALA A 31 4.91 13.77 -3.48
N ILE A 32 4.17 13.55 -2.39
CA ILE A 32 2.80 13.01 -2.43
C ILE A 32 1.87 13.82 -1.52
N ASP A 33 0.59 13.89 -1.88
CA ASP A 33 -0.51 14.28 -0.99
C ASP A 33 -0.76 13.19 0.05
N ASP A 34 -0.85 11.93 -0.38
CA ASP A 34 -1.01 10.76 0.49
C ASP A 34 -0.64 9.43 -0.19
N LEU A 35 -0.48 8.38 0.62
CA LEU A 35 -0.53 6.99 0.19
C LEU A 35 -1.58 6.25 1.02
N LYS A 36 -2.58 5.65 0.34
CA LYS A 36 -3.65 4.89 0.97
C LYS A 36 -3.55 3.41 0.67
N ILE A 37 -3.93 2.60 1.66
CA ILE A 37 -4.06 1.15 1.54
C ILE A 37 -5.55 0.81 1.59
N CYS A 38 -6.07 0.28 0.50
CA CYS A 38 -7.48 0.00 0.34
C CYS A 38 -7.71 -1.51 0.36
N ILE A 39 -8.10 -2.04 1.51
CA ILE A 39 -8.41 -3.45 1.71
C ILE A 39 -9.68 -3.62 2.55
N PRO A 40 -10.51 -4.62 2.25
CA PRO A 40 -10.40 -5.58 1.15
C PRO A 40 -10.88 -5.02 -0.21
N ASN A 41 -11.33 -3.77 -0.28
CA ASN A 41 -11.89 -3.17 -1.49
C ASN A 41 -11.34 -1.75 -1.74
N TYR A 42 -11.10 -1.41 -2.99
CA TYR A 42 -10.82 -0.05 -3.45
C TYR A 42 -12.06 0.61 -4.07
N GLY A 43 -12.28 1.89 -3.75
CA GLY A 43 -13.34 2.72 -4.30
C GLY A 43 -14.74 2.37 -3.80
N VAL A 44 -15.75 2.92 -4.48
CA VAL A 44 -17.16 2.63 -4.22
C VAL A 44 -17.59 1.46 -5.10
N ASP A 45 -17.58 0.26 -4.54
CA ASP A 45 -18.09 -0.92 -5.24
C ASP A 45 -19.22 -1.58 -4.46
N LYS A 46 -20.46 -1.36 -4.92
CA LYS A 46 -21.68 -1.90 -4.30
C LYS A 46 -21.76 -3.43 -4.34
N THR A 47 -20.88 -4.09 -5.09
CA THR A 47 -20.77 -5.55 -5.09
C THR A 47 -19.93 -6.08 -3.91
N PHE A 48 -19.40 -5.19 -3.08
CA PHE A 48 -18.74 -5.47 -1.81
C PHE A 48 -19.61 -4.96 -0.66
N ARG A 49 -19.55 -5.64 0.49
CA ARG A 49 -20.26 -5.23 1.72
C ARG A 49 -19.53 -4.15 2.52
N TYR A 50 -18.42 -3.63 1.99
CA TYR A 50 -17.49 -2.78 2.70
C TYR A 50 -17.67 -1.30 2.33
N PRO A 51 -17.30 -0.37 3.23
CA PRO A 51 -17.33 1.06 2.90
C PRO A 51 -16.35 1.40 1.77
N THR A 52 -16.42 2.64 1.30
CA THR A 52 -15.47 3.18 0.32
C THR A 52 -14.04 2.96 0.80
N ASP A 53 -13.19 2.46 -0.09
CA ASP A 53 -11.77 2.13 0.17
C ASP A 53 -11.53 1.06 1.25
N GLY A 54 -12.59 0.33 1.60
CA GLY A 54 -12.49 -0.90 2.37
C GLY A 54 -12.52 -0.67 3.88
N LEU A 55 -12.35 -1.77 4.60
CA LEU A 55 -12.60 -1.85 6.04
C LEU A 55 -11.48 -1.22 6.87
N PHE A 56 -10.25 -1.22 6.35
CA PHE A 56 -9.04 -0.92 7.14
C PHE A 56 -8.57 0.53 7.01
N VAL A 57 -9.09 1.30 6.04
CA VAL A 57 -8.53 2.61 5.66
C VAL A 57 -8.60 3.67 6.77
N ASN A 58 -9.54 3.51 7.72
CA ASN A 58 -9.73 4.44 8.86
C ASN A 58 -9.46 3.78 10.21
N GLU A 59 -8.86 2.59 10.23
CA GLU A 59 -8.67 1.81 11.44
C GLU A 59 -7.23 1.92 11.94
N GLU A 60 -7.05 1.96 13.25
CA GLU A 60 -5.73 2.04 13.85
C GLU A 60 -5.05 0.67 13.85
N TYR A 61 -3.88 0.60 13.21
CA TYR A 61 -3.01 -0.56 13.24
C TYR A 61 -2.08 -0.52 14.46
N ASP A 62 -1.79 -1.70 15.02
CA ASP A 62 -0.73 -1.88 15.99
C ASP A 62 0.64 -1.83 15.30
N VAL A 63 1.60 -1.13 15.89
CA VAL A 63 3.00 -1.18 15.45
C VAL A 63 3.68 -2.37 16.11
N VAL A 64 3.93 -3.41 15.32
CA VAL A 64 4.52 -4.67 15.83
C VAL A 64 6.04 -4.69 15.72
N SER A 65 6.62 -3.89 14.82
CA SER A 65 8.07 -3.74 14.70
C SER A 65 8.45 -2.38 14.11
N LYS A 66 9.54 -1.80 14.61
CA LYS A 66 10.12 -0.55 14.13
C LYS A 66 11.64 -0.62 14.25
N SER A 67 12.35 -0.47 13.12
CA SER A 67 13.80 -0.26 13.06
C SER A 67 14.11 1.09 12.40
N GLU A 68 15.38 1.34 12.07
CA GLU A 68 15.82 2.54 11.34
C GLU A 68 15.32 2.56 9.89
N ASP A 69 15.11 1.39 9.30
CA ASP A 69 14.87 1.16 7.87
C ASP A 69 13.61 0.32 7.58
N MET A 70 12.85 -0.04 8.61
CA MET A 70 11.64 -0.86 8.48
C MET A 70 10.57 -0.47 9.50
N CYS A 71 9.31 -0.56 9.09
CA CYS A 71 8.14 -0.51 9.97
C CYS A 71 7.20 -1.67 9.63
N VAL A 72 6.67 -2.37 10.64
CA VAL A 72 5.63 -3.37 10.45
C VAL A 72 4.42 -2.98 11.28
N LEU A 73 3.28 -2.85 10.61
CA LEU A 73 1.99 -2.58 11.21
C LEU A 73 1.07 -3.78 11.02
N ARG A 74 0.24 -4.08 12.02
CA ARG A 74 -0.71 -5.20 12.00
C ARG A 74 -2.09 -4.75 12.43
N LEU A 75 -3.12 -5.26 11.76
CA LEU A 75 -4.51 -5.12 12.19
C LEU A 75 -5.29 -6.39 11.86
N VAL A 76 -6.15 -6.82 12.79
CA VAL A 76 -7.10 -7.92 12.58
C VAL A 76 -8.51 -7.38 12.75
N ARG A 77 -9.37 -7.62 11.76
CA ARG A 77 -10.78 -7.26 11.83
C ARG A 77 -11.64 -8.22 11.02
N GLU A 78 -12.76 -8.66 11.60
CA GLU A 78 -13.73 -9.56 10.93
C GLU A 78 -13.11 -10.86 10.37
N GLY A 79 -12.09 -11.41 11.05
CA GLY A 79 -11.35 -12.58 10.58
C GLY A 79 -10.44 -12.29 9.37
N ILE A 80 -10.15 -11.01 9.08
CA ILE A 80 -9.18 -10.58 8.09
C ILE A 80 -7.97 -10.03 8.85
N GLU A 81 -6.79 -10.60 8.61
CA GLU A 81 -5.54 -10.09 9.15
C GLU A 81 -4.78 -9.34 8.06
N SER A 82 -4.27 -8.15 8.39
CA SER A 82 -3.48 -7.31 7.51
C SER A 82 -2.13 -7.02 8.15
N PHE A 83 -1.05 -7.22 7.39
CA PHE A 83 0.30 -6.75 7.71
C PHE A 83 0.74 -5.74 6.67
N VAL A 84 1.11 -4.54 7.12
CA VAL A 84 1.72 -3.51 6.29
C VAL A 84 3.18 -3.40 6.65
N VAL A 85 4.05 -3.76 5.72
CA VAL A 85 5.50 -3.75 5.88
C VAL A 85 6.04 -2.60 5.03
N TYR A 86 6.57 -1.60 5.70
CA TYR A 86 7.37 -0.56 5.08
C TYR A 86 8.85 -0.91 5.17
N GLN A 87 9.57 -0.77 4.07
CA GLN A 87 11.02 -0.90 3.98
C GLN A 87 11.59 0.31 3.26
N PHE A 88 12.69 0.82 3.79
CA PHE A 88 13.30 2.04 3.30
C PHE A 88 14.77 1.81 3.01
N THR A 89 15.25 2.42 1.94
CA THR A 89 16.68 2.60 1.68
C THR A 89 16.91 4.07 1.35
N GLN A 90 18.14 4.47 1.06
CA GLN A 90 18.39 5.81 0.53
C GLN A 90 17.79 6.07 -0.87
N ASP A 91 17.41 5.02 -1.59
CA ASP A 91 17.01 5.11 -3.01
C ASP A 91 15.54 4.73 -3.23
N PHE A 92 14.88 4.11 -2.25
CA PHE A 92 13.47 3.75 -2.38
C PHE A 92 12.71 3.64 -1.07
N VAL A 93 11.40 3.80 -1.18
CA VAL A 93 10.37 3.41 -0.21
C VAL A 93 9.58 2.26 -0.79
N ASN A 94 9.51 1.14 -0.08
CA ASN A 94 8.71 -0.02 -0.46
C ASN A 94 7.63 -0.25 0.60
N VAL A 95 6.40 -0.47 0.16
CA VAL A 95 5.28 -0.91 0.98
C VAL A 95 4.78 -2.24 0.47
N ASN A 96 4.68 -3.21 1.35
CA ASN A 96 4.11 -4.52 1.06
C ASN A 96 2.96 -4.77 2.05
N VAL A 97 1.77 -5.05 1.51
CA VAL A 97 0.55 -5.30 2.26
C VAL A 97 0.19 -6.76 2.07
N ASN A 98 0.23 -7.53 3.15
CA ASN A 98 -0.18 -8.92 3.17
C ASN A 98 -1.54 -9.02 3.85
N VAL A 99 -2.46 -9.73 3.24
CA VAL A 99 -3.80 -9.98 3.76
C VAL A 99 -3.98 -11.49 3.89
N VAL A 100 -4.42 -11.92 5.06
CA VAL A 100 -4.77 -13.31 5.37
C VAL A 100 -6.26 -13.37 5.67
N ASN A 101 -6.95 -14.34 5.08
CA ASN A 101 -8.33 -14.64 5.42
C ASN A 101 -8.39 -15.75 6.48
N ASP A 102 -8.50 -15.36 7.75
CA ASP A 102 -8.72 -16.26 8.88
C ASP A 102 -10.21 -16.46 9.23
N SER A 103 -11.12 -15.92 8.41
CA SER A 103 -12.55 -16.15 8.55
C SER A 103 -12.96 -17.51 7.99
N ASP A 104 -14.19 -17.93 8.26
CA ASP A 104 -14.82 -19.15 7.75
C ASP A 104 -15.45 -18.99 6.36
N CYS A 105 -15.43 -17.78 5.79
CA CYS A 105 -16.08 -17.46 4.52
C CYS A 105 -15.07 -16.97 3.47
N THR A 106 -15.44 -17.08 2.19
CA THR A 106 -14.65 -16.46 1.11
C THR A 106 -14.88 -14.96 1.11
N ILE A 107 -13.81 -14.17 1.17
CA ILE A 107 -13.86 -12.71 1.10
C ILE A 107 -13.69 -12.27 -0.33
N LYS A 108 -14.59 -11.43 -0.82
CA LYS A 108 -14.37 -10.75 -2.09
C LYS A 108 -13.31 -9.67 -1.91
N MET A 109 -12.30 -9.68 -2.77
CA MET A 109 -11.12 -8.82 -2.72
C MET A 109 -11.01 -7.96 -4.00
N ASN A 110 -10.65 -6.70 -3.82
CA ASN A 110 -10.18 -5.75 -4.82
C ASN A 110 -9.18 -4.80 -4.14
N PRO A 111 -8.02 -5.32 -3.68
CA PRO A 111 -7.11 -4.58 -2.85
C PRO A 111 -6.27 -3.62 -3.70
N ALA A 112 -5.91 -2.45 -3.16
CA ALA A 112 -5.07 -1.48 -3.86
C ALA A 112 -4.14 -0.70 -2.90
N VAL A 113 -2.98 -0.31 -3.42
CA VAL A 113 -2.19 0.79 -2.88
C VAL A 113 -2.35 1.98 -3.82
N VAL A 114 -2.75 3.12 -3.28
CA VAL A 114 -3.04 4.33 -4.06
C VAL A 114 -2.10 5.43 -3.62
N ILE A 115 -1.37 6.02 -4.56
CA ILE A 115 -0.45 7.12 -4.31
C ILE A 115 -1.03 8.39 -4.94
N GLY A 116 -1.39 9.37 -4.11
CA GLY A 116 -1.79 10.69 -4.55
C GLY A 116 -0.56 11.55 -4.80
N TRP A 117 -0.04 11.56 -6.03
CA TRP A 117 1.14 12.36 -6.37
C TRP A 117 0.85 13.86 -6.39
N LYS A 118 1.80 14.67 -5.92
CA LYS A 118 1.75 16.12 -6.11
C LYS A 118 1.91 16.48 -7.59
N ASN A 119 1.28 17.57 -8.02
CA ASN A 119 1.52 18.15 -9.33
C ASN A 119 2.95 18.70 -9.44
N ASN A 120 3.50 18.79 -10.66
CA ASN A 120 4.80 19.43 -10.99
C ASN A 120 6.06 18.71 -10.45
N LEU A 121 6.04 17.38 -10.37
CA LEU A 121 7.20 16.57 -10.01
C LEU A 121 8.15 16.30 -11.20
N GLU A 122 7.99 16.99 -12.32
CA GLU A 122 8.74 16.76 -13.58
C GLU A 122 10.26 16.92 -13.42
N SER A 123 10.69 17.75 -12.48
CA SER A 123 12.10 17.94 -12.11
C SER A 123 12.61 16.95 -11.06
N THR A 124 11.72 16.12 -10.51
CA THR A 124 12.05 15.14 -9.47
C THR A 124 12.10 13.77 -10.12
N ASN A 125 13.31 13.24 -10.27
CA ASN A 125 13.58 11.92 -10.83
C ASN A 125 12.98 10.81 -9.92
N ILE A 126 11.67 10.58 -10.00
CA ILE A 126 10.93 9.60 -9.19
C ILE A 126 10.26 8.58 -10.12
N VAL A 127 10.28 7.30 -9.74
CA VAL A 127 9.57 6.22 -10.44
C VAL A 127 8.75 5.44 -9.43
N SER A 128 7.50 5.11 -9.76
CA SER A 128 6.69 4.22 -8.95
C SER A 128 6.38 2.91 -9.66
N GLU A 129 6.53 1.82 -8.93
CA GLU A 129 6.17 0.46 -9.35
C GLU A 129 5.08 -0.03 -8.39
N ILE A 130 3.86 -0.18 -8.88
CA ILE A 130 2.76 -0.76 -8.10
C ILE A 130 2.54 -2.18 -8.62
N SER A 131 2.74 -3.19 -7.78
CA SER A 131 2.49 -4.57 -8.16
C SER A 131 0.99 -4.85 -8.22
N GLY A 132 0.61 -5.83 -9.04
CA GLY A 132 -0.67 -6.53 -8.88
C GLY A 132 -0.70 -7.30 -7.56
N TYR A 133 -1.78 -8.05 -7.33
CA TYR A 133 -1.84 -8.96 -6.18
C TYR A 133 -1.24 -10.33 -6.53
N LYS A 134 -0.56 -10.93 -5.56
CA LYS A 134 -0.16 -12.34 -5.59
C LYS A 134 -1.08 -13.13 -4.69
N LEU A 135 -1.69 -14.21 -5.19
CA LEU A 135 -2.35 -15.22 -4.36
C LEU A 135 -1.31 -16.27 -3.99
N GLU A 136 -1.06 -16.49 -2.69
CA GLU A 136 -0.03 -17.45 -2.25
C GLU A 136 -0.45 -18.92 -2.43
N SER A 137 -1.74 -19.19 -2.67
CA SER A 137 -2.25 -20.52 -3.04
C SER A 137 -1.96 -20.90 -4.50
N THR A 138 -1.42 -19.96 -5.30
CA THR A 138 -1.02 -20.16 -6.70
C THR A 138 0.47 -19.83 -6.88
N SER A 139 1.20 -20.61 -7.67
CA SER A 139 2.63 -20.37 -7.94
C SER A 139 2.91 -19.08 -8.70
N ASP A 140 1.89 -18.47 -9.30
CA ASP A 140 2.01 -17.41 -10.29
C ASP A 140 1.38 -16.10 -9.77
N PHE A 141 2.01 -14.96 -10.08
CA PHE A 141 1.39 -13.66 -9.86
C PHE A 141 0.22 -13.48 -10.82
N VAL A 142 -0.91 -12.93 -10.36
CA VAL A 142 -1.88 -12.34 -11.28
C VAL A 142 -1.23 -11.07 -11.81
N GLU A 143 -0.90 -11.07 -13.10
CA GLU A 143 -0.06 -10.06 -13.75
C GLU A 143 -0.55 -8.63 -13.44
N GLY A 144 0.21 -7.94 -12.58
CA GLY A 144 0.06 -6.52 -12.37
C GLY A 144 0.80 -5.75 -13.45
N LYS A 145 0.20 -4.71 -14.01
CA LYS A 145 0.90 -3.79 -14.89
C LYS A 145 2.07 -3.14 -14.14
N SER A 146 3.21 -3.06 -14.81
CA SER A 146 4.45 -2.49 -14.29
C SER A 146 4.78 -1.19 -15.02
N SER A 147 5.22 -0.19 -14.24
CA SER A 147 5.98 1.04 -14.61
C SER A 147 5.25 2.13 -15.38
N TYR A 148 5.42 3.42 -14.99
CA TYR A 148 5.82 4.56 -15.85
C TYR A 148 6.35 5.75 -15.02
N TYR A 149 7.24 6.54 -15.62
CA TYR A 149 7.76 7.83 -15.11
C TYR A 149 6.62 8.75 -14.67
N VAL A 150 6.94 9.74 -13.81
CA VAL A 150 6.04 10.83 -13.35
C VAL A 150 5.12 11.38 -14.45
N SER A 151 5.47 11.30 -15.74
CA SER A 151 4.66 11.75 -16.87
C SER A 151 3.32 11.04 -17.11
N ASN A 152 2.97 9.95 -16.41
CA ASN A 152 1.64 9.32 -16.46
C ASN A 152 0.95 9.34 -15.09
N PHE A 153 0.56 10.54 -14.64
CA PHE A 153 -0.20 10.74 -13.41
C PHE A 153 -1.56 10.04 -13.48
N ASN A 154 -1.80 9.12 -12.53
CA ASN A 154 -3.06 8.41 -12.22
C ASN A 154 -3.30 7.00 -12.81
N GLU A 155 -2.26 6.17 -12.95
CA GLU A 155 -2.51 4.73 -13.11
C GLU A 155 -2.79 4.04 -11.76
N LYS A 156 -3.95 3.38 -11.68
CA LYS A 156 -4.38 2.57 -10.54
C LYS A 156 -3.89 1.14 -10.70
N SER A 157 -3.65 0.42 -9.61
CA SER A 157 -3.39 -1.03 -9.66
C SER A 157 -4.51 -1.77 -10.43
N ASN A 158 -4.17 -2.76 -11.27
CA ASN A 158 -5.16 -3.56 -12.00
C ASN A 158 -6.24 -4.10 -11.03
N HIS A 159 -7.48 -3.63 -11.21
CA HIS A 159 -8.65 -3.90 -10.36
C HIS A 159 -9.27 -5.28 -10.60
N THR A 160 -8.46 -6.34 -10.68
CA THR A 160 -9.00 -7.68 -10.90
C THR A 160 -9.60 -8.19 -9.60
N LYS A 161 -10.93 -8.23 -9.54
CA LYS A 161 -11.66 -8.75 -8.37
C LYS A 161 -11.44 -10.26 -8.25
N PHE A 162 -11.27 -10.75 -7.05
CA PHE A 162 -11.13 -12.19 -6.77
C PHE A 162 -11.80 -12.56 -5.45
N GLY A 163 -11.96 -13.86 -5.21
CA GLY A 163 -12.35 -14.39 -3.90
C GLY A 163 -11.12 -14.93 -3.20
N LEU A 164 -10.86 -14.48 -1.97
CA LEU A 164 -9.84 -15.02 -1.08
C LEU A 164 -10.53 -16.00 -0.12
N LYS A 165 -10.25 -17.30 -0.27
CA LYS A 165 -10.87 -18.36 0.55
C LYS A 165 -10.27 -18.38 1.96
N SER A 166 -10.95 -19.08 2.87
CA SER A 166 -10.44 -19.31 4.23
C SER A 166 -9.05 -19.96 4.17
N GLY A 167 -8.10 -19.43 4.95
CA GLY A 167 -6.70 -19.82 4.99
C GLY A 167 -5.83 -19.30 3.84
N GLU A 168 -6.40 -18.65 2.83
CA GLU A 168 -5.62 -18.08 1.73
C GLU A 168 -5.04 -16.71 2.09
N LYS A 169 -3.95 -16.37 1.38
CA LYS A 169 -3.22 -15.13 1.54
C LYS A 169 -3.08 -14.42 0.21
N CYS A 170 -3.14 -13.10 0.25
CA CYS A 170 -2.73 -12.28 -0.88
C CYS A 170 -1.81 -11.14 -0.47
N SER A 171 -0.92 -10.74 -1.37
CA SER A 171 -0.03 -9.59 -1.15
C SER A 171 -0.18 -8.57 -2.28
N ILE A 172 -0.23 -7.28 -1.94
CA ILE A 172 -0.04 -6.16 -2.88
C ILE A 172 1.16 -5.33 -2.43
N SER A 173 1.86 -4.70 -3.36
CA SER A 173 3.00 -3.86 -3.02
C SER A 173 3.10 -2.63 -3.89
N ALA A 174 3.71 -1.58 -3.36
CA ALA A 174 4.12 -0.42 -4.12
C ALA A 174 5.53 -0.02 -3.73
N LYS A 175 6.32 0.37 -4.72
CA LYS A 175 7.70 0.82 -4.54
C LYS A 175 7.85 2.18 -5.20
N ILE A 176 8.27 3.16 -4.43
CA ILE A 176 8.66 4.49 -4.89
C ILE A 176 10.19 4.51 -4.93
N ARG A 177 10.77 4.63 -6.13
CA ARG A 177 12.21 4.76 -6.35
C ARG A 177 12.57 6.20 -6.65
N ILE A 178 13.66 6.68 -6.08
CA ILE A 178 14.30 7.93 -6.43
C ILE A 178 15.45 7.57 -7.37
N VAL A 179 15.37 8.04 -8.61
CA VAL A 179 16.41 7.87 -9.62
C VAL A 179 17.34 9.09 -9.61
N SER A 180 18.62 8.87 -9.84
CA SER A 180 19.63 9.94 -9.96
C SER A 180 19.67 10.48 -11.37
#